data_AF-A0A251WIC4-F1
#
_entry.id   AF-A0A251WIC4-F1
#
_cell.length_a   1.000
_cell.length_b   1.000
_cell.length_c   1.000
_cell.angle_alpha   90.00
_cell.angle_beta   90.00
_cell.angle_gamma   90.00
#
_symmetry.space_group_name_H-M   'P 1'
#
loop_
_entity.id
_entity.type
_entity.pdbx_description
1 polymer ?
#
loop_
_entity_poly.entity_id
_entity_poly.type
_entity_poly.pdbx_seq_one_letter_code
_entity_poly.pdbx_strand_id
1 'polypeptide(L)'
;MNALSIPTWIIHVSSVIEWIAAIWLVWRYAEVMGYPAWKTLSWGMLPALISAMCACTWHFFDNLPELAWLVTLQAATTAIGNFTMMAAAWWIWRNAKLSA
;
A
#
# COMPACT_ATOMS: atom_id res chain seq x y z
N MET A 1 10.93 -12.30 20.86
CA MET A 1 11.67 -12.41 19.57
C MET A 1 12.49 -11.13 19.41
N ASN A 2 13.68 -11.20 18.80
CA ASN A 2 14.64 -10.09 18.77
C ASN A 2 14.09 -8.84 18.05
N ALA A 3 14.44 -7.66 18.56
CA ALA A 3 14.20 -6.38 17.91
C ALA A 3 14.86 -6.34 16.52
N LEU A 4 14.22 -5.66 15.57
CA LEU A 4 14.79 -5.41 14.25
C LEU A 4 16.09 -4.60 14.38
N SER A 5 17.09 -4.91 13.57
CA SER A 5 18.31 -4.11 13.50
C SER A 5 18.04 -2.73 12.88
N ILE A 6 18.91 -1.74 13.16
CA ILE A 6 18.79 -0.39 12.61
C ILE A 6 18.68 -0.39 11.07
N PRO A 7 19.51 -1.14 10.31
CA PRO A 7 19.36 -1.19 8.85
C PRO A 7 17.99 -1.71 8.41
N THR A 8 17.44 -2.70 9.10
CA THR A 8 16.12 -3.25 8.78
C THR A 8 15.01 -2.25 9.06
N TRP A 9 15.12 -1.47 10.14
CA TRP A 9 14.19 -0.37 10.43
C TRP A 9 14.21 0.71 9.34
N ILE A 10 15.40 1.08 8.85
CA ILE A 10 15.54 2.05 7.76
C ILE A 10 14.74 1.61 6.54
N ILE A 11 14.86 0.34 6.15
CA ILE A 11 14.13 -0.22 4.99
C ILE A 11 12.61 -0.16 5.21
N HIS A 12 12.11 -0.55 6.39
CA HIS A 12 10.67 -0.52 6.68
C HIS A 12 10.10 0.89 6.57
N VAL A 13 10.75 1.85 7.21
CA VAL A 13 10.30 3.25 7.23
C VAL A 13 10.44 3.89 5.85
N SER A 14 11.55 3.66 5.14
CA SER A 14 11.74 4.21 3.80
C SER A 14 10.70 3.66 2.83
N SER A 15 10.43 2.35 2.85
CA SER A 15 9.41 1.75 1.97
C SER A 15 8.00 2.26 2.24
N VAL A 16 7.64 2.54 3.49
CA VAL A 16 6.34 3.17 3.82
C VAL A 16 6.27 4.58 3.23
N ILE A 17 7.33 5.39 3.38
CA ILE A 17 7.40 6.75 2.84
C ILE A 17 7.34 6.73 1.32
N GLU A 18 8.12 5.85 0.68
CA GLU A 18 8.13 5.66 -0.77
C GLU A 18 6.75 5.26 -1.29
N TRP A 19 6.03 4.40 -0.57
CA TRP A 19 4.68 3.99 -0.95
C TRP A 19 3.67 5.14 -0.85
N ILE A 20 3.75 5.95 0.21
CA ILE A 20 2.91 7.17 0.35
C ILE A 20 3.20 8.14 -0.80
N ALA A 21 4.48 8.37 -1.12
CA ALA A 21 4.88 9.20 -2.23
C ALA A 21 4.36 8.65 -3.56
N ALA A 22 4.43 7.33 -3.79
CA ALA A 22 3.91 6.69 -4.98
C ALA A 22 2.38 6.88 -5.12
N ILE A 23 1.61 6.68 -4.05
CA ILE A 23 0.15 6.91 -4.05
C ILE A 23 -0.17 8.36 -4.46
N TRP A 24 0.57 9.31 -3.89
CA TRP A 24 0.41 10.74 -4.21
C TRP A 24 0.80 11.04 -5.66
N LEU A 25 1.90 10.50 -6.16
CA LEU A 25 2.34 10.69 -7.55
C LEU A 25 1.35 10.11 -8.55
N VAL A 26 0.79 8.93 -8.30
CA VAL A 26 -0.26 8.32 -9.13
C VAL A 26 -1.50 9.22 -9.18
N TRP A 27 -1.88 9.83 -8.05
CA TRP A 27 -3.00 10.75 -8.01
C TRP A 27 -2.73 12.02 -8.81
N ARG A 28 -1.56 12.62 -8.61
CA ARG A 28 -1.12 13.83 -9.32
C ARG A 28 -1.01 13.58 -10.82
N TYR A 29 -0.51 12.42 -11.22
CA TYR A 29 -0.49 11.99 -12.62
C TYR A 29 -1.90 12.00 -13.22
N ALA A 30 -2.89 11.43 -12.52
CA ALA A 30 -4.28 11.42 -12.97
C ALA A 30 -4.84 12.83 -13.18
N GLU A 31 -4.48 13.78 -12.33
CA GLU A 31 -4.91 15.19 -12.43
C GLU A 31 -4.22 15.95 -13.56
N VAL A 32 -2.90 15.83 -13.66
CA VAL A 32 -2.10 16.55 -14.67
C VAL A 32 -2.40 16.05 -16.08
N MET A 33 -2.58 14.75 -16.26
CA MET A 33 -2.85 14.14 -17.56
C MET A 33 -4.33 14.10 -17.92
N GLY A 34 -5.23 14.43 -16.99
CA GLY A 34 -6.68 14.32 -17.23
C GLY A 34 -7.17 12.87 -17.34
N TYR A 35 -6.51 11.91 -16.69
CA TYR A 35 -6.88 10.49 -16.70
C TYR A 35 -7.49 10.05 -15.35
N PRO A 36 -8.78 10.33 -15.08
CA PRO A 36 -9.40 10.09 -13.77
C PRO A 36 -9.39 8.62 -13.35
N ALA A 37 -9.31 7.68 -14.30
CA ALA A 37 -9.18 6.26 -14.02
C ALA A 37 -7.95 5.93 -13.16
N TRP A 38 -6.86 6.68 -13.25
CA TRP A 38 -5.67 6.46 -12.43
C TRP A 38 -5.87 6.80 -10.94
N LYS A 39 -6.85 7.64 -10.60
CA LYS A 39 -7.20 7.90 -9.18
C LYS A 39 -7.71 6.64 -8.48
N THR A 40 -8.33 5.71 -9.21
CA THR A 40 -8.78 4.44 -8.62
C THR A 40 -7.60 3.56 -8.19
N LEU A 41 -6.45 3.66 -8.87
CA LEU A 41 -5.23 2.98 -8.46
C LEU A 41 -4.67 3.55 -7.15
N SER A 42 -4.61 4.88 -7.00
CA SER A 42 -4.22 5.50 -5.72
C SER A 42 -5.09 5.02 -4.56
N TRP A 43 -6.41 4.95 -4.74
CA TRP A 43 -7.31 4.38 -3.72
C TRP A 43 -7.04 2.89 -3.49
N GLY A 44 -6.84 2.13 -4.56
CA GLY A 44 -6.57 0.69 -4.50
C GLY A 44 -5.25 0.32 -3.83
N MET A 45 -4.30 1.25 -3.72
CA MET A 45 -3.00 1.05 -3.05
C MET A 45 -3.07 1.25 -1.52
N LEU A 46 -4.13 1.86 -0.98
CA LEU A 46 -4.25 2.14 0.46
C LEU A 46 -4.29 0.90 1.36
N PRO A 47 -4.96 -0.22 1.01
CA PRO A 47 -4.93 -1.41 1.86
C PRO A 47 -3.51 -1.96 2.03
N ALA A 48 -2.66 -1.90 1.00
CA ALA A 48 -1.26 -2.30 1.11
C ALA A 48 -0.46 -1.37 2.05
N LEU A 49 -0.78 -0.07 2.10
CA LEU A 49 -0.21 0.85 3.08
C LEU A 49 -0.61 0.46 4.51
N ILE A 50 -1.89 0.14 4.74
CA ILE A 50 -2.38 -0.32 6.05
C ILE A 50 -1.63 -1.58 6.48
N SER A 51 -1.42 -2.52 5.55
CA SER A 51 -0.64 -3.73 5.80
C SER A 51 0.78 -3.42 6.27
N ALA A 52 1.50 -2.55 5.55
CA ALA A 52 2.85 -2.13 5.93
C ALA A 52 2.89 -1.44 7.30
N MET A 53 1.90 -0.60 7.59
CA MET A 53 1.78 0.07 8.90
C MET A 53 1.52 -0.93 10.04
N CYS A 54 0.72 -1.98 9.81
CA CYS A 54 0.49 -3.04 10.79
C CYS A 54 1.80 -3.77 11.14
N ALA A 55 2.59 -4.15 10.12
CA ALA A 55 3.90 -4.78 10.30
C ALA A 55 4.85 -3.89 11.10
N CYS A 56 4.98 -2.61 10.71
CA CYS A 56 5.86 -1.65 11.40
C CYS A 56 5.40 -1.43 12.85
N THR A 57 4.09 -1.35 13.09
CA THR A 57 3.55 -1.18 14.45
C THR A 57 3.86 -2.38 15.32
N TRP A 58 3.66 -3.60 14.81
CA TRP A 58 3.94 -4.80 15.60
C TRP A 58 5.43 -4.93 15.94
N HIS A 59 6.30 -4.61 14.99
CA HIS A 59 7.75 -4.57 15.21
C HIS A 59 8.20 -3.44 16.14
N PHE A 60 7.54 -2.28 16.11
CA PHE A 60 7.81 -1.18 17.04
C PHE A 60 7.60 -1.60 18.50
N PHE A 61 6.62 -2.46 18.74
CA PHE A 61 6.34 -3.05 20.04
C PHE A 61 7.03 -4.41 20.25
N ASP A 62 8.20 -4.64 19.64
CA ASP A 62 9.01 -5.85 19.83
C ASP A 62 8.25 -7.19 19.65
N ASN A 63 7.25 -7.19 18.77
CA ASN A 63 6.39 -8.33 18.49
C ASN A 63 5.59 -8.81 19.73
N LEU A 64 5.08 -7.89 20.54
CA LEU A 64 4.21 -8.20 21.67
C LEU A 64 3.09 -9.18 21.27
N PRO A 65 2.92 -10.31 21.99
CA PRO A 65 1.90 -11.31 21.69
C PRO A 65 0.47 -10.75 21.70
N GLU A 66 0.18 -9.76 22.55
CA GLU A 66 -1.11 -9.09 22.65
C GLU A 66 -1.50 -8.35 21.36
N LEU A 67 -0.50 -8.02 20.54
CA LEU A 67 -0.65 -7.34 19.25
C LEU A 67 -0.56 -8.30 18.05
N ALA A 68 -0.50 -9.61 18.26
CA ALA A 68 -0.40 -10.59 17.16
C ALA A 68 -1.57 -10.52 16.16
N TRP A 69 -2.72 -9.97 16.55
CA TRP A 69 -3.85 -9.69 15.64
C TRP A 69 -3.47 -8.73 14.50
N LEU A 70 -2.46 -7.89 14.68
CA LEU A 70 -1.91 -7.04 13.61
C LEU A 70 -1.39 -7.86 12.43
N VAL A 71 -0.89 -9.08 12.67
CA VAL A 71 -0.43 -9.99 11.60
C VAL A 71 -1.60 -10.46 10.75
N THR A 72 -2.72 -10.79 11.39
CA THR A 72 -3.95 -11.17 10.68
C THR A 72 -4.50 -10.01 9.87
N LEU A 73 -4.52 -8.80 10.47
CA LEU A 73 -4.95 -7.59 9.76
C LEU A 73 -4.03 -7.25 8.59
N GLN A 74 -2.71 -7.36 8.78
CA GLN A 74 -1.69 -7.21 7.75
C GLN A 74 -1.96 -8.17 6.59
N ALA A 75 -2.13 -9.47 6.87
CA ALA A 75 -2.40 -10.47 5.84
C ALA A 75 -3.70 -10.19 5.07
N ALA A 76 -4.77 -9.84 5.79
CA ALA A 76 -6.06 -9.51 5.18
C ALA A 76 -5.97 -8.27 4.28
N THR A 77 -5.31 -7.21 4.75
CA THR A 77 -5.16 -5.95 3.99
C THR A 77 -4.18 -6.09 2.83
N THR A 78 -3.18 -6.98 2.91
CA THR A 78 -2.36 -7.39 1.76
C THR A 78 -3.21 -8.06 0.69
N ALA A 79 -4.03 -9.05 1.07
CA ALA A 79 -4.89 -9.75 0.12
C ALA A 79 -5.89 -8.78 -0.55
N ILE A 80 -6.57 -7.97 0.25
CA ILE A 80 -7.49 -6.93 -0.24
C ILE A 80 -6.75 -5.96 -1.17
N GLY A 81 -5.57 -5.48 -0.76
CA GLY A 81 -4.75 -4.55 -1.55
C GLY A 81 -4.38 -5.08 -2.93
N ASN A 82 -4.01 -6.35 -3.03
CA ASN A 82 -3.72 -6.99 -4.31
C ASN A 82 -4.97 -7.05 -5.21
N PHE A 83 -6.13 -7.41 -4.64
CA PHE A 83 -7.38 -7.42 -5.41
C PHE A 83 -7.83 -6.02 -5.85
N THR A 84 -7.70 -5.01 -4.98
CA THR A 84 -8.07 -3.63 -5.33
C THR A 84 -7.16 -3.03 -6.38
N MET A 85 -5.83 -3.27 -6.30
CA MET A 85 -4.89 -2.84 -7.34
C MET A 85 -5.13 -3.59 -8.67
N MET A 86 -5.43 -4.88 -8.63
CA MET A 86 -5.80 -5.65 -9.83
C MET A 86 -7.06 -5.09 -10.49
N ALA A 87 -8.11 -4.81 -9.71
CA ALA A 87 -9.35 -4.21 -10.21
C ALA A 87 -9.11 -2.80 -10.79
N ALA A 88 -8.28 -1.99 -10.14
CA ALA A 88 -7.90 -0.67 -10.63
C ALA A 88 -7.09 -0.75 -11.94
N ALA A 89 -6.16 -1.69 -12.06
CA ALA A 89 -5.40 -1.92 -13.28
C ALA A 89 -6.30 -2.34 -14.45
N TRP A 90 -7.26 -3.25 -14.20
CA TRP A 90 -8.28 -3.61 -15.19
C TRP A 90 -9.13 -2.39 -15.60
N TRP A 91 -9.51 -1.54 -14.63
CA TRP A 91 -10.28 -0.32 -14.91
C TRP A 91 -9.51 0.66 -15.79
N ILE A 92 -8.21 0.88 -15.51
CA ILE A 92 -7.33 1.71 -16.33
C ILE A 92 -7.26 1.17 -17.76
N TRP A 93 -7.01 -0.14 -17.93
CA TRP A 93 -6.97 -0.78 -19.23
C TRP A 93 -8.28 -0.63 -20.01
N ARG A 94 -9.41 -0.85 -19.35
CA ARG A 94 -10.73 -0.71 -19.97
C ARG A 94 -10.97 0.72 -20.47
N ASN A 95 -10.60 1.73 -19.67
CA ASN A 95 -10.75 3.14 -20.07
C ASN A 95 -9.82 3.49 -21.24
N ALA A 96 -8.57 3.01 -21.23
CA ALA A 96 -7.64 3.22 -22.33
C ALA A 96 -8.17 2.67 -23.66
N LYS A 97 -8.86 1.52 -23.65
CA LYS A 97 -9.50 0.95 -24.84
C LYS A 97 -10.74 1.70 -25.33
N LEU A 98 -11.46 2.39 -24.44
CA LEU A 98 -12.64 3.17 -24.80
C LEU A 98 -12.27 4.56 -25.35
N SER A 99 -11.07 5.04 -25.06
CA SER A 99 -10.54 6.31 -25.54
C SER A 99 -9.72 6.20 -26.84
N ALA A 100 -9.53 4.98 -27.37
CA ALA A 100 -8.84 4.69 -28.63
C ALA A 100 -9.85 4.44 -29.75
#